data_AF-A0A831K1F7-F1
#
_entry.id   AF-A0A831K1F7-F1
#
_cell.length_a   1.000
_cell.length_b   1.000
_cell.length_c   1.000
_cell.angle_alpha   90.00
_cell.angle_beta   90.00
_cell.angle_gamma   90.00
#
_symmetry.space_group_name_H-M   'P 1'
#
loop_
_entity.id
_entity.type
_entity.pdbx_description
1 polymer ?
#
loop_
_entity_poly.entity_id
_entity_poly.type
_entity_poly.pdbx_seq_one_letter_code
_entity_poly.pdbx_strand_id
1 'polypeptide(L)'
;MNISICIRQIFGIAYLTSRWIKRQPTWLLQSVLSYIGFAILLYAWGGITGLKNLIIAMLISGFWSVGVNIVGQEIGWARVSGTQDMFIASPIKPLHFVIGIFIMSLIFPLIDLIALIPIVYILNAWNIMILALVTGLPVLLIG
;
A
#
# COMPACT_ATOMS: atom_id res chain seq x y z
N MET A 1 -23.24 -12.18 15.58
CA MET A 1 -23.14 -11.76 14.15
C MET A 1 -22.39 -12.83 13.41
N ASN A 2 -22.93 -13.38 12.32
CA ASN A 2 -22.30 -14.47 11.58
C ASN A 2 -21.02 -13.96 10.91
N ILE A 3 -19.88 -14.64 11.11
CA ILE A 3 -18.56 -14.26 10.57
C ILE A 3 -18.60 -14.07 9.05
N SER A 4 -19.37 -14.89 8.34
CA SER A 4 -19.58 -14.77 6.89
C SER A 4 -20.12 -13.40 6.48
N ILE A 5 -21.02 -12.83 7.28
CA ILE A 5 -21.60 -11.50 7.02
C ILE A 5 -20.54 -10.42 7.21
N CYS A 6 -19.73 -10.51 8.27
CA CYS A 6 -18.64 -9.57 8.53
C CYS A 6 -17.64 -9.53 7.37
N ILE A 7 -17.21 -10.72 6.93
CA ILE A 7 -16.27 -10.88 5.81
C ILE A 7 -16.84 -10.27 4.53
N ARG A 8 -18.12 -10.57 4.22
CA ARG A 8 -18.80 -10.01 3.05
C ARG A 8 -18.87 -8.48 3.11
N GLN A 9 -19.11 -7.89 4.28
CA GLN A 9 -19.14 -6.44 4.45
C GLN A 9 -17.77 -5.81 4.21
N ILE A 10 -16.71 -6.40 4.79
CA ILE A 10 -15.33 -5.92 4.62
C ILE A 10 -14.91 -5.96 3.15
N PHE A 11 -15.08 -7.10 2.48
CA PHE A 11 -14.72 -7.24 1.07
C PHE A 11 -15.63 -6.43 0.14
N GLY A 12 -16.90 -6.26 0.49
CA GLY A 12 -17.82 -5.38 -0.23
C GLY A 12 -17.32 -3.95 -0.25
N ILE A 13 -16.84 -3.44 0.89
CA ILE A 13 -16.25 -2.09 0.99
C ILE A 13 -14.97 -2.03 0.17
N ALA A 14 -14.04 -2.98 0.36
CA ALA A 14 -12.79 -3.03 -0.41
C ALA A 14 -13.04 -3.03 -1.93
N TYR A 15 -14.07 -3.73 -2.39
CA TYR A 15 -14.45 -3.77 -3.80
C TYR A 15 -15.06 -2.45 -4.30
N LEU A 16 -15.90 -1.80 -3.50
CA LEU A 16 -16.51 -0.52 -3.87
C LEU A 16 -15.50 0.62 -3.86
N THR A 17 -14.54 0.59 -2.94
CA THR A 17 -13.51 1.63 -2.83
C THR A 17 -12.37 1.41 -3.82
N SER A 18 -12.11 0.18 -4.27
CA SER A 18 -11.08 -0.11 -5.29
C SER A 18 -11.43 0.33 -6.71
N ARG A 19 -12.60 0.94 -6.95
CA ARG A 19 -13.03 1.36 -8.31
C ARG A 19 -12.14 2.41 -8.93
N TRP A 20 -11.45 3.22 -8.13
CA TRP A 20 -10.50 4.20 -8.64
C TRP A 20 -9.33 3.51 -9.38
N ILE A 21 -8.96 2.27 -9.05
CA ILE A 21 -7.86 1.55 -9.72
C ILE A 21 -8.08 1.48 -11.24
N LYS A 22 -9.33 1.24 -11.66
CA LYS A 22 -9.69 1.19 -13.09
C LYS A 22 -9.90 2.58 -13.69
N ARG A 23 -10.35 3.56 -12.89
CA ARG A 23 -10.71 4.91 -13.35
C ARG A 23 -9.52 5.87 -13.38
N GLN A 24 -8.53 5.64 -12.53
CA GLN A 24 -7.36 6.48 -12.29
C GLN A 24 -6.13 5.59 -12.03
N PRO A 25 -5.68 4.80 -13.03
CA PRO A 25 -4.50 3.96 -12.91
C PRO A 25 -3.19 4.77 -12.78
N THR A 26 -3.26 6.09 -13.02
CA THR A 26 -2.13 7.02 -12.92
C THR A 26 -1.48 7.01 -11.55
N TRP A 27 -2.23 6.76 -10.47
CA TRP A 27 -1.65 6.61 -9.13
C TRP A 27 -0.69 5.42 -9.04
N LEU A 28 -1.04 4.29 -9.68
CA LEU A 28 -0.18 3.11 -9.70
C LEU A 28 1.06 3.36 -10.58
N LEU A 29 0.87 4.00 -11.73
CA LEU A 29 1.98 4.40 -12.60
C LEU A 29 2.94 5.36 -11.90
N GLN A 30 2.40 6.35 -11.17
CA GLN A 30 3.19 7.28 -10.38
C GLN A 30 4.01 6.55 -9.31
N SER A 31 3.46 5.52 -8.66
CA SER A 31 4.21 4.69 -7.70
C SER A 31 5.43 4.06 -8.37
N VAL A 32 5.22 3.36 -9.50
CA VAL A 32 6.30 2.70 -10.24
C VAL A 32 7.36 3.71 -10.73
N LEU A 33 6.93 4.85 -11.29
CA LEU A 33 7.85 5.88 -11.76
C LEU A 33 8.66 6.51 -10.62
N SER A 34 8.06 6.65 -9.43
CA SER A 34 8.77 7.13 -8.24
C SER A 34 9.90 6.17 -7.86
N TYR A 35 9.63 4.85 -7.90
CA TYR A 35 10.66 3.83 -7.64
C TYR A 35 11.81 3.89 -8.63
N ILE A 36 11.51 4.06 -9.92
CA ILE A 36 12.54 4.20 -10.97
C ILE A 36 13.36 5.48 -10.73
N GLY A 37 12.71 6.60 -10.46
CA GLY A 37 13.38 7.87 -10.19
C GLY A 37 14.32 7.79 -8.98
N PHE A 38 13.86 7.19 -7.88
CA PHE A 38 14.70 6.98 -6.70
C PHE A 38 15.82 5.97 -6.93
N ALA A 39 15.61 4.94 -7.75
CA ALA A 39 16.67 4.01 -8.12
C ALA A 39 17.81 4.71 -8.88
N ILE A 40 17.46 5.54 -9.87
CA ILE A 40 18.44 6.35 -10.61
C ILE A 40 19.22 7.26 -9.65
N LEU A 41 18.51 7.94 -8.75
CA LEU A 41 19.11 8.88 -7.80
C LEU A 41 20.05 8.18 -6.81
N LEU A 42 19.63 7.07 -6.20
CA LEU A 42 20.48 6.35 -5.25
C LEU A 42 21.62 5.60 -5.92
N TYR A 43 21.47 5.17 -7.18
CA TYR A 43 22.59 4.68 -7.97
C TYR A 43 23.61 5.78 -8.26
N ALA A 44 23.16 6.98 -8.63
CA ALA A 44 24.06 8.10 -8.92
C ALA A 44 24.88 8.51 -7.69
N TRP A 45 24.30 8.44 -6.48
CA TRP A 45 25.01 8.79 -5.23
C TRP A 45 25.85 7.65 -4.64
N GLY A 46 25.33 6.43 -4.62
CA GLY A 46 25.92 5.32 -3.84
C GLY A 46 26.28 4.10 -4.69
N GLY A 47 26.14 4.19 -6.01
CA GLY A 47 26.33 3.06 -6.92
C GLY A 47 25.47 1.86 -6.53
N ILE A 48 26.09 0.68 -6.58
CA ILE A 48 25.44 -0.60 -6.23
C ILE A 48 24.99 -0.63 -4.76
N THR A 49 25.78 -0.06 -3.84
CA THR A 49 25.43 -0.03 -2.41
C THR A 49 24.21 0.87 -2.17
N GLY A 50 24.13 1.99 -2.89
CA GLY A 50 22.95 2.86 -2.89
C GLY A 50 21.67 2.13 -3.31
N LEU A 51 21.73 1.32 -4.37
CA LEU A 51 20.60 0.51 -4.80
C LEU A 51 20.22 -0.61 -3.81
N LYS A 52 21.19 -1.18 -3.09
CA LYS A 52 20.87 -2.13 -2.00
C LYS A 52 20.14 -1.46 -0.85
N ASN A 53 20.52 -0.22 -0.50
CA ASN A 53 19.84 0.57 0.52
C ASN A 53 18.44 1.04 0.05
N LEU A 54 18.26 1.29 -1.25
CA LEU A 54 16.95 1.60 -1.84
C LEU A 54 15.92 0.53 -1.50
N ILE A 55 16.28 -0.77 -1.59
CA ILE A 55 15.37 -1.89 -1.31
C ILE A 55 14.77 -1.76 0.09
N ILE A 56 15.61 -1.48 1.09
CA ILE A 56 15.19 -1.31 2.47
C ILE A 56 14.34 -0.06 2.62
N ALA A 57 14.83 1.07 2.11
CA ALA A 57 14.16 2.36 2.22
C ALA A 57 12.75 2.29 1.60
N MET A 58 12.63 1.77 0.39
CA MET A 58 11.38 1.68 -0.35
C MET A 58 10.37 0.74 0.32
N LEU A 59 10.81 -0.42 0.82
CA LEU A 59 9.88 -1.35 1.47
C LEU A 59 9.38 -0.83 2.82
N ILE A 60 10.29 -0.36 3.68
CA ILE A 60 9.91 0.09 5.02
C ILE A 60 9.11 1.39 4.94
N SER A 61 9.57 2.38 4.17
CA SER A 61 8.84 3.65 4.02
C SER A 61 7.55 3.48 3.23
N GLY A 62 7.52 2.59 2.23
CA GLY A 62 6.32 2.25 1.49
C GLY A 62 5.25 1.64 2.39
N PHE A 63 5.61 0.65 3.21
CA PHE A 63 4.68 0.04 4.17
C PHE A 63 4.16 1.03 5.20
N TRP A 64 5.04 1.89 5.74
CA TRP A 64 4.61 2.99 6.61
C TRP A 64 3.64 3.95 5.91
N SER A 65 3.95 4.35 4.68
CA SER A 65 3.14 5.26 3.87
C SER A 65 1.75 4.68 3.57
N VAL A 66 1.64 3.37 3.33
CA VAL A 66 0.34 2.73 3.09
C VAL A 66 -0.56 2.82 4.32
N GLY A 67 -0.01 2.54 5.51
CA GLY A 67 -0.76 2.64 6.78
C GLY A 67 -1.16 4.08 7.11
N VAL A 68 -0.18 4.97 7.28
CA VAL A 68 -0.45 6.34 7.75
C VAL A 68 -1.05 7.21 6.66
N ASN A 69 -0.46 7.18 5.47
CA ASN A 69 -0.75 8.16 4.43
C ASN A 69 -1.94 7.70 3.58
N ILE A 70 -1.87 6.53 2.95
CA ILE A 70 -2.94 6.09 2.03
C ILE A 70 -4.23 5.81 2.78
N VAL A 71 -4.20 4.95 3.82
CA VAL A 71 -5.43 4.63 4.57
C VAL A 71 -5.97 5.85 5.31
N GLY A 72 -5.09 6.66 5.91
CA GLY A 72 -5.47 7.91 6.57
C GLY A 72 -6.14 8.90 5.62
N GLN A 73 -5.58 9.10 4.42
CA GLN A 73 -6.16 9.98 3.40
C GLN A 73 -7.50 9.47 2.88
N GLU A 74 -7.63 8.17 2.60
CA GLU A 74 -8.87 7.57 2.12
C GLU A 74 -10.00 7.69 3.16
N ILE A 75 -9.70 7.44 4.44
CA ILE A 75 -10.67 7.63 5.53
C ILE A 75 -11.02 9.11 5.68
N GLY A 76 -10.02 10.00 5.66
CA GLY A 76 -10.23 11.45 5.75
C GLY A 76 -11.11 11.97 4.61
N TRP A 77 -10.82 11.54 3.39
CA TRP A 77 -11.60 11.88 2.20
C TRP A 77 -13.02 11.30 2.26
N ALA A 78 -13.18 10.05 2.72
CA ALA A 78 -14.49 9.43 2.87
C ALA A 78 -15.35 10.15 3.93
N ARG A 79 -14.73 10.70 4.97
CA ARG A 79 -15.42 11.52 5.98
C ARG A 79 -15.87 12.85 5.39
N VAL A 80 -14.98 13.57 4.71
CA VAL A 80 -15.31 14.89 4.12
C VAL A 80 -16.34 14.77 3.00
N SER A 81 -16.29 13.70 2.22
CA SER A 81 -17.24 13.45 1.12
C SER A 81 -18.57 12.84 1.56
N GLY A 82 -18.75 12.55 2.86
CA GLY A 82 -19.96 11.88 3.40
C GLY A 82 -20.10 10.41 2.99
N THR A 83 -19.12 9.85 2.28
CA THR A 83 -19.11 8.45 1.83
C THR A 83 -19.03 7.48 3.00
N GLN A 84 -18.26 7.84 4.04
CA GLN A 84 -18.16 7.05 5.27
C GLN A 84 -19.54 6.92 5.94
N ASP A 85 -20.26 8.03 6.08
CA ASP A 85 -21.58 8.06 6.72
C ASP A 85 -22.62 7.29 5.89
N MET A 86 -22.56 7.41 4.55
CA MET A 86 -23.40 6.64 3.64
C MET A 86 -23.23 5.12 3.85
N PHE A 87 -22.00 4.63 4.01
CA PHE A 87 -21.78 3.21 4.26
C PHE A 87 -22.20 2.78 5.66
N ILE A 88 -21.91 3.58 6.68
CA ILE A 88 -22.23 3.27 8.09
C ILE A 88 -23.73 3.39 8.40
N ALA A 89 -24.50 4.12 7.58
CA ALA A 89 -25.97 4.14 7.67
C ALA A 89 -26.61 2.76 7.41
N SER A 90 -25.87 1.83 6.81
CA SER A 90 -26.26 0.42 6.63
C SER A 90 -25.73 -0.43 7.81
N PRO A 91 -25.96 -1.76 7.89
CA PRO A 91 -25.44 -2.58 9.00
C PRO A 91 -23.90 -2.80 8.95
N ILE A 92 -23.16 -1.83 8.41
CA ILE A 92 -21.70 -1.78 8.33
C ILE A 92 -21.19 -0.99 9.53
N LYS A 93 -20.33 -1.62 10.33
CA LYS A 93 -19.66 -0.94 11.44
C LYS A 93 -18.49 -0.11 10.91
N PRO A 94 -18.09 0.98 11.61
CA PRO A 94 -16.90 1.76 11.25
C PRO A 94 -15.65 0.89 11.07
N LEU A 95 -15.48 -0.14 11.91
CA LEU A 95 -14.36 -1.07 11.81
C LEU A 95 -14.35 -1.85 10.49
N HIS A 96 -15.51 -2.29 9.98
CA HIS A 96 -15.56 -2.98 8.68
C HIS A 96 -15.14 -2.05 7.54
N PHE A 97 -15.51 -0.77 7.64
CA PHE A 97 -15.11 0.25 6.67
C PHE A 97 -13.60 0.47 6.65
N VAL A 98 -12.99 0.69 7.82
CA VAL A 98 -11.54 0.87 7.95
C VAL A 98 -10.78 -0.35 7.44
N ILE A 99 -11.17 -1.57 7.83
CA ILE A 99 -10.52 -2.79 7.35
C ILE A 99 -10.70 -2.96 5.83
N GLY A 100 -11.88 -2.62 5.29
CA GLY A 100 -12.13 -2.66 3.85
C GLY A 100 -11.25 -1.68 3.07
N ILE A 101 -11.08 -0.45 3.57
CA ILE A 101 -10.13 0.53 3.01
C ILE A 101 -8.71 -0.01 3.08
N PHE A 102 -8.27 -0.50 4.25
CA PHE A 102 -6.94 -1.07 4.43
C PHE A 102 -6.65 -2.19 3.42
N ILE A 103 -7.56 -3.16 3.25
CA ILE A 103 -7.42 -4.25 2.28
C ILE A 103 -7.30 -3.72 0.85
N MET A 104 -8.10 -2.71 0.49
CA MET A 104 -8.01 -2.07 -0.83
C MET A 104 -6.63 -1.41 -1.04
N SER A 105 -6.13 -0.70 -0.02
CA SER A 105 -4.84 -0.01 -0.06
C SER A 105 -3.63 -0.95 -0.18
N LEU A 106 -3.78 -2.25 0.12
CA LEU A 106 -2.74 -3.26 -0.10
C LEU A 106 -2.35 -3.45 -1.58
N ILE A 107 -3.08 -2.85 -2.52
CA ILE A 107 -2.66 -2.81 -3.93
C ILE A 107 -1.34 -2.04 -4.13
N PHE A 108 -1.12 -0.95 -3.39
CA PHE A 108 0.10 -0.15 -3.51
C PHE A 108 1.36 -0.92 -3.14
N PRO A 109 1.48 -1.55 -1.96
CA PRO A 109 2.67 -2.31 -1.61
C PRO A 109 2.90 -3.50 -2.56
N LEU A 110 1.83 -4.06 -3.14
CA LEU A 110 1.95 -5.12 -4.15
C LEU A 110 2.55 -4.61 -5.46
N ILE A 111 2.10 -3.45 -5.95
CA ILE A 111 2.67 -2.82 -7.16
C ILE A 111 4.14 -2.41 -6.92
N ASP A 112 4.43 -1.86 -5.75
CA ASP A 112 5.77 -1.45 -5.35
C ASP A 112 6.72 -2.65 -5.27
N LEU A 113 6.26 -3.79 -4.73
CA LEU A 113 7.01 -5.04 -4.74
C LEU A 113 7.31 -5.52 -6.15
N ILE A 114 6.32 -5.49 -7.04
CA ILE A 114 6.51 -5.87 -8.45
C ILE A 114 7.54 -4.96 -9.12
N ALA A 115 7.50 -3.66 -8.85
CA ALA A 115 8.47 -2.69 -9.37
C ALA A 115 9.89 -2.93 -8.85
N LEU A 116 10.03 -3.48 -7.64
CA LEU A 116 11.31 -3.72 -6.99
C LEU A 116 11.98 -5.03 -7.45
N ILE A 117 11.21 -6.04 -7.88
CA ILE A 117 11.71 -7.37 -8.30
C ILE A 117 12.88 -7.28 -9.30
N PRO A 118 12.83 -6.48 -10.38
CA PRO A 118 13.94 -6.38 -11.34
C PRO A 118 15.24 -5.91 -10.70
N ILE A 119 15.17 -4.93 -9.79
CA ILE A 119 16.34 -4.39 -9.08
C ILE A 119 16.92 -5.46 -8.16
N VAL A 120 16.07 -6.15 -7.40
CA VAL A 120 16.49 -7.24 -6.50
C VAL A 120 17.14 -8.37 -7.27
N TYR A 121 16.57 -8.76 -8.42
CA TYR A 121 17.10 -9.80 -9.29
C TYR A 121 18.48 -9.45 -9.83
N ILE A 122 18.65 -8.24 -10.40
CA ILE A 122 19.93 -7.77 -10.96
C ILE A 122 21.03 -7.73 -9.88
N LEU A 123 20.68 -7.33 -8.66
CA LEU A 123 21.63 -7.18 -7.55
C LEU A 123 21.86 -8.47 -6.75
N ASN A 124 21.13 -9.53 -7.07
CA ASN A 124 21.04 -10.76 -6.27
C ASN A 124 20.79 -10.46 -4.77
N ALA A 125 19.88 -9.53 -4.49
CA ALA A 125 19.67 -8.95 -3.16
C ALA A 125 18.43 -9.53 -2.43
N TRP A 126 18.04 -10.77 -2.75
CA TRP A 126 16.83 -11.42 -2.21
C TRP A 126 16.80 -11.45 -0.69
N ASN A 127 17.94 -11.70 -0.04
CA ASN A 127 18.05 -11.71 1.42
C ASN A 127 17.68 -10.37 2.04
N ILE A 128 18.08 -9.26 1.39
CA ILE A 128 17.77 -7.90 1.85
C ILE A 128 16.27 -7.63 1.70
N MET A 129 15.68 -8.03 0.57
CA MET A 129 14.25 -7.88 0.31
C MET A 129 13.42 -8.66 1.35
N ILE A 130 13.76 -9.92 1.62
CA ILE A 130 13.05 -10.76 2.60
C ILE A 130 13.16 -10.16 4.01
N LEU A 131 14.36 -9.74 4.41
CA LEU A 131 14.55 -9.12 5.71
C LEU A 131 13.74 -7.83 5.84
N ALA A 132 13.79 -6.96 4.83
CA ALA A 132 13.02 -5.72 4.79
C ALA A 132 11.50 -5.97 4.83
N LEU A 133 11.01 -7.01 4.15
CA LEU A 133 9.61 -7.45 4.22
C LEU A 133 9.22 -7.86 5.64
N VAL A 134 10.00 -8.75 6.26
CA VAL A 134 9.72 -9.23 7.63
C VAL A 134 9.73 -8.07 8.62
N THR A 135 10.71 -7.16 8.53
CA THR A 135 10.79 -6.00 9.43
C THR A 135 9.75 -4.93 9.13
N GLY A 136 9.33 -4.81 7.88
CA GLY A 136 8.40 -3.79 7.45
C GLY A 136 6.92 -4.15 7.69
N LEU A 137 6.55 -5.43 7.67
CA LEU A 137 5.17 -5.87 7.88
C LEU A 137 4.55 -5.34 9.19
N PRO A 138 5.26 -5.32 10.34
CA PRO A 138 4.77 -4.66 11.55
C PRO A 138 4.51 -3.16 11.34
N VAL A 139 5.35 -2.48 10.55
CA VAL A 139 5.22 -1.03 10.28
C VAL A 139 3.95 -0.72 9.49
N LEU A 140 3.56 -1.62 8.57
CA LEU A 140 2.29 -1.53 7.84
C LEU A 140 1.06 -1.54 8.77
N LEU A 141 1.14 -2.21 9.92
CA LEU A 141 0.03 -2.41 10.85
C LEU A 141 -0.05 -1.35 11.96
N ILE A 142 1.05 -0.63 12.20
CA ILE A 142 1.18 0.36 13.29
C ILE A 142 1.03 1.80 12.75
N GLY A 143 1.17 1.98 11.43
CA GLY A 143 0.85 3.23 10.73
C GLY A 143 -0.64 3.57 10.75
#